data_AF-A0A969W092-F1
#
_entry.id   AF-A0A969W092-F1
#
_cell.length_a   1.000
_cell.length_b   1.000
_cell.length_c   1.000
_cell.angle_alpha   90.00
_cell.angle_beta   90.00
_cell.angle_gamma   90.00
#
_symmetry.space_group_name_H-M   'P 1'
#
loop_
_entity.id
_entity.type
_entity.pdbx_description
1 polymer ?
#
loop_
_entity_poly.entity_id
_entity_poly.type
_entity_poly.pdbx_seq_one_letter_code
_entity_poly.pdbx_strand_id
1 'polypeptide(L)'
;MSAEAETYKLTMASSHPTTLPWVGKLSSVVVAQSNTRLEAMGSKDRIAWTEAYGGSLYNFKETLDAVSDGLTDAGWVGTLWE
;
A
#
# COMPACT_ATOMS: atom_id res chain seq x y z
N MET A 1 -22.40 7.29 -21.38
CA MET A 1 -21.13 6.54 -21.43
C MET A 1 -21.18 5.52 -20.31
N SER A 2 -21.09 4.23 -20.60
CA SER A 2 -20.90 3.22 -19.53
C SER A 2 -19.47 3.35 -19.04
N ALA A 3 -19.27 3.51 -17.72
CA ALA A 3 -17.95 3.38 -17.13
C ALA A 3 -17.48 1.91 -17.28
N GLU A 4 -16.31 1.74 -17.86
CA GLU A 4 -15.64 0.44 -17.98
C GLU A 4 -14.95 0.10 -16.67
N ALA A 5 -14.79 -1.19 -16.37
CA ALA A 5 -14.13 -1.64 -15.15
C ALA A 5 -12.62 -1.54 -15.32
N GLU A 6 -11.93 -0.82 -14.43
CA GLU A 6 -10.47 -0.66 -14.49
C GLU A 6 -9.76 -1.45 -13.40
N THR A 7 -8.50 -1.82 -13.66
CA THR A 7 -7.62 -2.42 -12.64
C THR A 7 -6.41 -1.53 -12.42
N TYR A 8 -6.33 -0.95 -11.22
CA TYR A 8 -5.25 -0.07 -10.80
C TYR A 8 -4.12 -0.90 -10.19
N LYS A 9 -2.89 -0.71 -10.69
CA LYS A 9 -1.70 -1.33 -10.10
C LYS A 9 -1.17 -0.40 -9.03
N LEU A 10 -1.13 -0.86 -7.78
CA LEU A 10 -0.62 -0.08 -6.65
C LEU A 10 0.43 -0.88 -5.89
N THR A 11 1.41 -0.18 -5.33
CA THR A 11 2.49 -0.72 -4.52
C THR A 11 2.33 -0.25 -3.08
N MET A 12 2.28 -1.21 -2.15
CA MET A 12 2.35 -0.96 -0.71
C MET A 12 3.72 -1.39 -0.20
N ALA A 13 4.42 -0.50 0.49
CA ALA A 13 5.74 -0.81 1.01
C ALA A 13 5.98 -0.30 2.43
N SER A 14 6.97 -0.89 3.10
CA SER A 14 7.49 -0.36 4.37
C SER A 14 8.95 -0.72 4.58
N SER A 15 9.68 0.19 5.20
CA SER A 15 11.04 -0.05 5.72
C SER A 15 11.08 -1.14 6.80
N HIS A 16 9.95 -1.38 7.48
CA HIS A 16 9.82 -2.33 8.57
C HIS A 16 9.15 -3.65 8.12
N PRO A 17 9.38 -4.77 8.83
CA PRO A 17 8.75 -6.05 8.51
C PRO A 17 7.28 -6.13 8.96
N THR A 18 6.50 -6.99 8.33
CA THR A 18 5.07 -7.23 8.66
C THR A 18 4.83 -7.87 10.03
N THR A 19 5.88 -8.33 10.71
CA THR A 19 5.82 -8.79 12.10
C THR A 19 5.52 -7.64 13.07
N LEU A 20 5.82 -6.39 12.70
CA LEU A 20 5.43 -5.22 13.48
C LEU A 20 3.94 -4.93 13.28
N PRO A 21 3.14 -4.72 14.33
CA PRO A 21 1.69 -4.62 14.22
C PRO A 21 1.20 -3.57 13.23
N TRP A 22 1.82 -2.39 13.19
CA TRP A 22 1.41 -1.30 12.29
C TRP A 22 1.66 -1.64 10.82
N VAL A 23 2.80 -2.26 10.50
CA VAL A 23 3.10 -2.75 9.14
C VAL A 23 2.22 -3.92 8.76
N GLY A 24 2.02 -4.87 9.68
CA GLY A 24 1.15 -6.02 9.45
C GLY A 24 -0.29 -5.62 9.13
N LYS A 25 -0.76 -4.47 9.62
CA LYS A 25 -2.08 -3.91 9.27
C LYS A 25 -2.14 -3.30 7.88
N LEU A 26 -1.03 -2.82 7.32
CA LEU A 26 -0.99 -2.40 5.91
C LEU A 26 -1.35 -3.58 4.99
N SER A 27 -0.73 -4.73 5.20
CA SER A 27 -1.03 -5.94 4.43
C SER A 27 -2.43 -6.50 4.75
N SER A 28 -2.71 -6.78 6.02
CA SER A 28 -3.92 -7.52 6.43
C SER A 28 -5.22 -6.72 6.37
N VAL A 29 -5.16 -5.38 6.37
CA VAL A 29 -6.35 -4.52 6.35
C VAL A 29 -6.39 -3.68 5.08
N VAL A 30 -5.35 -2.90 4.80
CA VAL A 30 -5.39 -1.99 3.63
C VAL A 30 -5.36 -2.81 2.35
N VAL A 31 -4.32 -3.60 2.11
CA VAL A 31 -4.17 -4.39 0.89
C VAL A 31 -5.27 -5.44 0.78
N ALA A 32 -5.38 -6.32 1.78
CA ALA A 32 -6.28 -7.48 1.72
C ALA A 32 -7.77 -7.12 1.64
N GLN A 33 -8.21 -6.01 2.26
CA GLN A 33 -9.64 -5.66 2.29
C GLN A 33 -10.05 -4.65 1.23
N SER A 34 -9.11 -4.01 0.52
CA SER A 34 -9.44 -2.95 -0.44
C SER A 34 -10.45 -3.41 -1.50
N ASN A 35 -10.20 -4.54 -2.16
CA ASN A 35 -11.09 -5.04 -3.22
C ASN A 35 -12.47 -5.45 -2.67
N THR A 36 -12.53 -6.11 -1.51
CA THR A 36 -13.81 -6.45 -0.87
C THR A 36 -14.62 -5.20 -0.53
N ARG A 37 -13.97 -4.13 -0.06
CA ARG A 37 -14.64 -2.85 0.24
C ARG A 37 -15.11 -2.14 -1.02
N LEU A 38 -14.30 -2.13 -2.08
CA LEU A 38 -14.68 -1.60 -3.40
C LEU A 38 -15.92 -2.32 -3.94
N GLU A 39 -15.94 -3.65 -3.89
CA GLU A 39 -17.09 -4.46 -4.29
C GLU A 39 -18.33 -4.16 -3.45
N ALA A 40 -18.19 -4.05 -2.12
CA ALA A 40 -19.29 -3.71 -1.22
C ALA A 40 -19.88 -2.31 -1.49
N MET A 41 -19.09 -1.39 -2.06
CA MET A 41 -19.53 -0.06 -2.50
C MET A 41 -20.11 -0.06 -3.92
N GLY A 42 -20.21 -1.22 -4.58
CA GLY A 42 -20.70 -1.34 -5.95
C GLY A 42 -19.69 -0.92 -7.01
N SER A 43 -18.42 -0.75 -6.66
CA SER A 43 -17.36 -0.49 -7.63
C SER A 43 -17.10 -1.72 -8.49
N LYS A 44 -16.90 -1.49 -9.79
CA LYS A 44 -16.43 -2.52 -10.72
C LYS A 44 -14.91 -2.55 -10.81
N ASP A 45 -14.26 -1.50 -10.28
CA ASP A 45 -12.82 -1.36 -10.33
C ASP A 45 -12.15 -2.26 -9.30
N ARG A 46 -10.92 -2.66 -9.60
CA ARG A 46 -10.08 -3.46 -8.70
C ARG A 46 -8.70 -2.84 -8.55
N ILE A 47 -8.03 -3.25 -7.49
CA ILE A 47 -6.62 -2.96 -7.26
C ILE A 47 -5.83 -4.25 -7.35
N ALA A 48 -4.78 -4.23 -8.17
CA ALA A 48 -3.73 -5.24 -8.22
C ALA A 48 -2.55 -4.76 -7.38
N TRP A 49 -2.39 -5.33 -6.19
CA TRP A 49 -1.37 -4.92 -5.24
C TRP A 49 -0.02 -5.60 -5.48
N THR A 50 1.05 -4.81 -5.39
CA THR A 50 2.41 -5.28 -5.14
C THR A 50 2.78 -4.93 -3.71
N GLU A 51 3.35 -5.88 -2.96
CA GLU A 51 3.71 -5.69 -1.56
C GLU A 51 5.22 -5.84 -1.36
N ALA A 52 5.85 -4.88 -0.67
CA ALA A 52 7.29 -4.88 -0.42
C ALA A 52 7.63 -4.36 1.00
N TYR A 53 7.97 -5.27 1.91
CA TYR A 53 8.20 -4.95 3.32
C TYR A 53 9.63 -5.29 3.78
N GLY A 54 10.02 -4.78 4.95
CA GLY A 54 11.31 -5.08 5.57
C GLY A 54 12.49 -4.36 4.89
N GLY A 55 12.25 -3.19 4.30
CA GLY A 55 13.31 -2.37 3.71
C GLY A 55 13.79 -2.84 2.34
N SER A 56 12.98 -3.63 1.64
CA SER A 56 13.32 -4.15 0.31
C SER A 56 13.36 -3.09 -0.79
N LEU A 57 12.63 -1.98 -0.64
CA LEU A 57 12.62 -0.87 -1.60
C LEU A 57 13.38 0.37 -1.11
N TYR A 58 13.33 0.67 0.19
CA TYR A 58 13.91 1.89 0.78
C TYR A 58 14.16 1.74 2.28
N ASN A 59 15.01 2.61 2.85
CA ASN A 59 15.28 2.64 4.29
C ASN A 59 14.28 3.52 5.06
N PHE A 60 14.26 3.41 6.39
CA PHE A 60 13.23 4.07 7.23
C PHE A 60 13.14 5.60 7.10
N LYS A 61 14.26 6.28 6.77
CA LYS A 61 14.28 7.74 6.58
C LYS A 61 13.75 8.18 5.22
N GLU A 62 13.57 7.24 4.30
CA GLU A 62 13.33 7.49 2.88
C GLU A 62 11.88 7.22 2.48
N THR A 63 10.98 6.86 3.42
CA THR A 63 9.59 6.51 3.05
C THR A 63 8.89 7.65 2.32
N LEU A 64 9.04 8.90 2.80
CA LEU A 64 8.36 10.05 2.17
C LEU A 64 8.90 10.30 0.76
N ASP A 65 10.22 10.24 0.60
CA ASP A 65 10.88 10.39 -0.70
C ASP A 65 10.48 9.25 -1.65
N ALA A 66 10.41 8.01 -1.16
CA ALA A 66 9.97 6.86 -1.95
C ALA A 66 8.52 6.97 -2.44
N VAL A 67 7.62 7.59 -1.66
CA VAL A 67 6.26 7.91 -2.13
C VAL A 67 6.28 9.05 -3.14
N SER A 68 7.06 10.11 -2.88
CA SER A 68 7.19 11.27 -3.78
C SER A 68 7.74 10.89 -5.15
N ASP A 69 8.73 9.99 -5.19
CA ASP A 69 9.39 9.54 -6.41
C ASP A 69 8.60 8.44 -7.15
N GLY A 70 7.49 7.97 -6.57
CA GLY A 70 6.67 6.90 -7.15
C GLY A 70 7.30 5.50 -7.07
N LEU A 71 8.28 5.30 -6.19
CA LEU A 71 8.85 3.98 -5.91
C LEU A 71 7.84 3.08 -5.19
N THR A 72 6.96 3.67 -4.38
CA THR A 72 5.79 3.02 -3.78
C THR A 72 4.60 3.98 -3.82
N ASP A 73 3.39 3.46 -3.96
CA ASP A 73 2.17 4.29 -3.95
C ASP A 73 1.71 4.61 -2.51
N ALA A 74 2.04 3.73 -1.56
CA ALA A 74 1.75 3.93 -0.15
C ALA A 74 2.81 3.26 0.74
N GLY A 75 2.95 3.77 1.97
CA GLY A 75 3.80 3.16 2.99
C GLY A 75 3.70 3.80 4.37
N TRP A 76 4.33 3.18 5.36
CA TRP A 76 4.39 3.71 6.73
C TRP A 76 5.49 4.76 6.87
N VAL A 77 5.08 6.02 7.11
CA VAL A 77 5.99 7.10 7.49
C VAL A 77 6.04 7.16 9.02
N GLY A 78 7.19 6.79 9.57
CA GLY A 78 7.47 6.93 10.99
C GLY A 78 7.50 8.39 11.45
N THR A 79 7.24 8.61 12.73
CA THR A 79 7.51 9.92 13.34
C THR A 79 9.01 10.13 13.55
N LEU A 80 9.43 11.36 13.85
CA LEU A 80 10.84 11.79 14.00
C LEU A 80 11.70 10.93 14.97
N TRP A 81 11.08 10.07 15.79
CA TRP A 81 11.74 9.26 16.82
C TRP A 81 11.77 7.75 16.53
N GLU A 82 11.44 7.32 15.31
CA GLU A 82 11.77 5.98 14.79
C GLU A 82 13.22 5.88 14.29
#